data_AF-A0A286U4L8-F1
#
_entry.id   AF-A0A286U4L8-F1
#
_cell.length_a   1.000
_cell.length_b   1.000
_cell.length_c   1.000
_cell.angle_alpha   90.00
_cell.angle_beta   90.00
_cell.angle_gamma   90.00
#
_symmetry.space_group_name_H-M   'P 1'
#
loop_
_entity.id
_entity.type
_entity.pdbx_description
1 polymer ?
#
loop_
_entity_poly.entity_id
_entity_poly.type
_entity_poly.pdbx_seq_one_letter_code
_entity_poly.pdbx_strand_id
1 'polypeptide(L)'
;MVIDYNRSKVIKETDDTDIPYLAANITLFWESQEKSISYKDLDSKPPIKVIYERVITYRFLKYKDDNIVVCDQIKGLKGKVLKGFLRILGKAHVMQYRTLAVKDGPLYVLAGVRKFRWLFGPKTGLTITPDGVTLEGVPEKVKQRLRRKIKIKYEPLKPG
;
A
#
# COMPACT_ATOMS: atom_id res chain seq x y z
N MET A 1 6.69 -3.91 16.64
CA MET A 1 7.01 -3.84 15.20
C MET A 1 8.30 -4.61 14.94
N VAL A 2 8.36 -5.37 13.84
CA VAL A 2 9.59 -6.07 13.39
C VAL A 2 9.91 -5.63 11.96
N ILE A 3 11.18 -5.35 11.70
CA ILE A 3 11.71 -4.96 10.39
C ILE A 3 12.91 -5.86 10.08
N ASP A 4 12.80 -6.66 9.01
CA ASP A 4 13.94 -7.43 8.47
C ASP A 4 14.39 -6.76 7.15
N TYR A 5 15.48 -6.01 7.23
CA TYR A 5 16.07 -5.26 6.11
C TYR A 5 17.09 -6.09 5.31
N ASN A 6 17.26 -7.38 5.60
CA ASN A 6 18.17 -8.22 4.84
C ASN A 6 17.60 -8.45 3.44
N ARG A 7 18.15 -7.74 2.45
CA ARG A 7 17.71 -7.79 1.05
C ARG A 7 17.63 -9.23 0.52
N SER A 8 18.56 -10.12 0.87
CA SER A 8 18.54 -11.51 0.38
C SER A 8 17.42 -12.36 0.98
N LYS A 9 16.79 -11.92 2.07
CA LYS A 9 15.56 -12.52 2.64
C LYS A 9 14.27 -11.88 2.13
N VAL A 10 14.39 -10.79 1.36
CA VAL A 10 13.25 -10.06 0.78
C VAL A 10 13.13 -10.38 -0.70
N ILE A 11 14.24 -10.27 -1.43
CA ILE A 11 14.33 -10.35 -2.88
C ILE A 11 15.13 -11.58 -3.26
N LYS A 12 14.48 -12.47 -4.00
CA LYS A 12 15.11 -13.64 -4.63
C LYS A 12 15.83 -13.26 -5.91
N GLU A 13 15.20 -12.42 -6.72
CA GLU A 13 15.66 -12.07 -8.07
C GLU A 13 15.14 -10.69 -8.45
N THR A 14 15.94 -9.94 -9.20
CA THR A 14 15.59 -8.62 -9.74
C THR A 14 16.23 -8.47 -11.11
N ASP A 15 15.61 -7.68 -11.97
CA ASP A 15 16.27 -7.15 -13.16
C ASP A 15 17.40 -6.19 -12.72
N ASP A 16 18.55 -6.23 -13.40
CA ASP A 16 19.74 -5.46 -13.04
C ASP A 16 19.47 -3.95 -13.08
N THR A 17 18.48 -3.51 -13.85
CA THR A 17 18.08 -2.11 -13.99
C THR A 17 16.96 -1.66 -13.02
N ASP A 18 16.41 -2.55 -12.19
CA ASP A 18 15.27 -2.25 -11.28
C ASP A 18 15.59 -2.64 -9.83
N ILE A 19 16.81 -2.36 -9.39
CA ILE A 19 17.29 -2.68 -8.04
C ILE A 19 16.78 -1.63 -7.04
N PRO A 20 15.99 -2.02 -6.03
CA PRO A 20 15.58 -1.10 -4.99
C PRO A 20 16.77 -0.74 -4.09
N TYR A 21 16.85 0.53 -3.72
CA TYR A 21 17.82 1.05 -2.76
C TYR A 21 17.63 0.47 -1.36
N LEU A 22 16.37 0.24 -0.95
CA LEU A 22 16.03 -0.45 0.28
C LEU A 22 14.96 -1.50 0.03
N ALA A 23 15.10 -2.65 0.69
CA ALA A 23 14.12 -3.72 0.69
C ALA A 23 13.97 -4.26 2.12
N ALA A 24 12.73 -4.42 2.59
CA ALA A 24 12.48 -4.96 3.92
C ALA A 24 11.18 -5.78 3.99
N ASN A 25 11.15 -6.73 4.93
CA ASN A 25 9.93 -7.35 5.39
C ASN A 25 9.46 -6.62 6.64
N ILE A 26 8.24 -6.10 6.61
CA ILE A 26 7.67 -5.37 7.73
C ILE A 26 6.54 -6.19 8.35
N THR A 27 6.58 -6.31 9.67
CA THR A 27 5.47 -6.85 10.48
C THR A 27 5.07 -5.83 11.54
N LEU A 28 3.85 -5.32 11.44
CA LEU A 28 3.22 -4.48 12.45
C LEU A 28 2.24 -5.35 13.25
N PHE A 29 2.28 -5.22 14.56
CA PHE A 29 1.35 -5.90 15.45
C PHE A 29 1.20 -5.12 16.75
N TRP A 30 0.12 -5.39 17.48
CA TRP A 30 -0.11 -4.87 18.82
C TRP A 30 -0.56 -5.99 19.76
N GLU A 31 -0.29 -5.81 21.05
CA GLU A 31 -0.67 -6.74 22.09
C GLU A 31 -2.12 -6.49 22.49
N SER A 32 -3.02 -7.27 21.93
CA SER A 32 -4.44 -7.28 22.29
C SER A 32 -5.06 -8.64 21.97
N GLN A 33 -6.11 -8.97 22.73
CA GLN A 33 -6.99 -10.09 22.40
C GLN A 33 -7.86 -9.80 21.16
N GLU A 34 -8.08 -8.51 20.85
CA GLU A 34 -8.83 -8.11 19.66
C GLU A 34 -8.08 -8.49 18.39
N LYS A 35 -8.77 -9.21 17.50
CA LYS A 35 -8.21 -9.66 16.21
C LYS A 35 -8.10 -8.54 15.18
N SER A 36 -8.80 -7.42 15.37
CA SER A 36 -8.77 -6.28 14.47
C SER A 36 -9.32 -5.03 15.12
N ILE A 37 -8.76 -3.88 14.77
CA ILE A 37 -9.31 -2.56 15.09
C ILE A 37 -9.76 -1.85 13.83
N SER A 38 -10.64 -0.85 13.96
CA SER A 38 -11.06 -0.05 12.82
C SER A 38 -11.42 1.36 13.22
N TYR A 39 -11.13 2.32 12.36
CA TYR A 39 -11.54 3.71 12.51
C TYR A 39 -12.23 4.21 11.24
N LYS A 40 -13.01 5.29 11.38
CA LYS A 40 -13.63 6.00 10.26
C LYS A 40 -12.80 7.25 10.00
N ASP A 41 -12.27 7.36 8.80
CA ASP A 41 -11.69 8.58 8.27
C ASP A 41 -12.80 9.37 7.57
N LEU A 42 -13.18 10.49 8.19
CA LEU A 42 -14.23 11.37 7.69
C LEU A 42 -13.67 12.50 6.82
N ASP A 43 -12.37 12.75 6.88
CA ASP A 43 -11.68 13.80 6.13
C ASP A 43 -11.31 13.33 4.72
N SER A 44 -11.19 12.01 4.55
CA SER A 44 -11.17 11.36 3.24
C SER A 44 -12.42 11.71 2.42
N LYS A 45 -12.22 12.02 1.14
CA LYS A 45 -13.29 12.29 0.18
C LYS A 45 -13.23 11.24 -0.95
N PRO A 46 -14.09 10.19 -0.93
CA PRO A 46 -15.19 9.94 0.02
C PRO A 46 -14.73 9.36 1.36
N PRO A 47 -15.53 9.49 2.45
CA PRO A 47 -15.19 8.94 3.76
C PRO A 47 -14.96 7.43 3.71
N ILE A 48 -13.95 6.95 4.42
CA ILE A 48 -13.56 5.53 4.44
C ILE A 48 -13.52 4.97 5.86
N LYS A 49 -13.78 3.67 5.99
CA LYS A 49 -13.46 2.90 7.18
C LYS A 49 -12.20 2.08 6.92
N VAL A 50 -11.16 2.34 7.69
CA VAL A 50 -9.91 1.59 7.66
C VAL A 50 -9.97 0.52 8.74
N ILE A 51 -9.55 -0.69 8.39
CA ILE A 51 -9.59 -1.86 9.25
C ILE A 51 -8.20 -2.48 9.25
N TYR A 52 -7.61 -2.53 10.44
CA TYR A 52 -6.33 -3.17 10.70
C TYR A 52 -6.59 -4.52 11.36
N GLU A 53 -6.07 -5.61 10.79
CA GLU A 53 -5.94 -6.87 11.51
C GLU A 53 -4.78 -6.78 12.50
N ARG A 54 -4.84 -7.54 13.59
CA ARG A 54 -3.85 -7.55 14.67
C ARG A 54 -2.41 -7.70 14.19
N VAL A 55 -2.21 -8.40 13.08
CA VAL A 55 -0.92 -8.55 12.42
C VAL A 55 -1.04 -8.06 10.99
N ILE A 56 -0.19 -7.12 10.62
CA ILE A 56 -0.07 -6.58 9.26
C ILE A 56 1.32 -6.90 8.76
N THR A 57 1.41 -7.54 7.59
CA THR A 57 2.69 -7.89 6.97
C THR A 57 2.77 -7.32 5.57
N TYR A 58 3.92 -6.80 5.16
CA TYR A 58 4.16 -6.37 3.79
C TYR A 58 5.63 -6.34 3.42
N ARG A 59 5.92 -6.31 2.12
CA ARG A 59 7.24 -6.04 1.55
C ARG A 59 7.36 -4.55 1.32
N PHE A 60 8.39 -3.94 1.87
CA PHE A 60 8.73 -2.55 1.64
C PHE A 60 9.87 -2.48 0.62
N LEU A 61 9.73 -1.62 -0.39
CA LEU A 61 10.78 -1.29 -1.35
C LEU A 61 10.88 0.22 -1.50
N LYS A 62 12.10 0.75 -1.55
CA LYS A 62 12.36 2.16 -1.89
C LYS A 62 13.31 2.24 -3.07
N TYR A 63 12.93 2.99 -4.09
CA TYR A 63 13.75 3.27 -5.27
C TYR A 63 14.34 4.67 -5.16
N LYS A 64 15.63 4.80 -5.52
CA LYS A 64 16.35 6.07 -5.40
C LYS A 64 16.04 7.01 -6.56
N ASP A 65 15.99 6.48 -7.78
CA ASP A 65 15.99 7.28 -9.01
C ASP A 65 14.67 8.03 -9.24
N ASP A 66 13.55 7.39 -8.92
CA ASP A 66 12.21 7.95 -9.13
C ASP A 66 11.49 8.31 -7.82
N ASN A 67 12.15 8.08 -6.68
CA ASN A 67 11.63 8.25 -5.32
C ASN A 67 10.32 7.50 -5.04
N ILE A 68 10.07 6.40 -5.76
CA ILE A 68 8.89 5.56 -5.52
C ILE A 68 9.14 4.66 -4.31
N VAL A 69 8.15 4.63 -3.42
CA VAL A 69 8.04 3.62 -2.38
C VAL A 69 6.95 2.62 -2.78
N VAL A 70 7.24 1.33 -2.62
CA VAL A 70 6.29 0.25 -2.89
C VAL A 70 6.09 -0.55 -1.61
N CYS A 71 4.84 -0.66 -1.17
CA CYS A 71 4.43 -1.62 -0.17
C CYS A 71 3.63 -2.72 -0.88
N ASP A 72 4.22 -3.91 -0.98
CA ASP A 72 3.67 -5.04 -1.74
C ASP A 72 3.31 -6.24 -0.86
N GLN A 73 2.49 -7.14 -1.40
CA GLN A 73 2.01 -8.35 -0.71
C GLN A 73 1.42 -8.06 0.67
N ILE A 74 0.70 -6.94 0.79
CA ILE A 74 0.11 -6.50 2.05
C ILE A 74 -0.94 -7.52 2.52
N LYS A 75 -0.83 -7.91 3.79
CA LYS A 75 -1.84 -8.67 4.53
C LYS A 75 -2.18 -7.90 5.79
N GLY A 76 -3.42 -8.03 6.26
CA GLY A 76 -3.88 -7.36 7.47
C GLY A 76 -4.43 -5.95 7.30
N LEU A 77 -4.48 -5.40 6.08
CA LEU A 77 -5.04 -4.08 5.81
C LEU A 77 -6.28 -4.14 4.92
N LYS A 78 -7.38 -3.52 5.36
CA LYS A 78 -8.63 -3.46 4.61
C LYS A 78 -9.25 -2.07 4.65
N GLY A 79 -9.93 -1.70 3.58
CA GLY A 79 -10.69 -0.45 3.46
C GLY A 79 -12.14 -0.70 3.07
N LYS A 80 -13.04 0.19 3.49
CA LYS A 80 -14.44 0.21 3.04
C LYS A 80 -14.88 1.65 2.84
N VAL A 81 -15.33 2.00 1.64
CA VAL A 81 -15.94 3.31 1.38
C VAL A 81 -17.29 3.40 2.09
N LEU A 82 -17.54 4.52 2.77
CA LEU A 82 -18.73 4.72 3.60
C LEU A 82 -19.87 5.44 2.88
N LYS A 83 -19.57 6.29 1.88
CA LYS A 83 -20.55 7.10 1.14
C LYS A 83 -20.25 7.13 -0.37
N GLY A 84 -21.22 7.60 -1.16
CA GLY A 84 -21.09 7.72 -2.61
C GLY A 84 -21.29 6.41 -3.37
N PHE A 85 -21.20 6.46 -4.69
CA PHE A 85 -21.40 5.28 -5.56
C PHE A 85 -20.37 4.18 -5.25
N LEU A 86 -19.14 4.53 -4.87
CA LEU A 86 -18.11 3.57 -4.49
C LEU A 86 -18.44 2.74 -3.24
N ARG A 87 -19.47 3.10 -2.46
CA ARG A 87 -19.95 2.30 -1.31
C ARG A 87 -20.35 0.88 -1.73
N ILE A 88 -20.88 0.68 -2.95
CA ILE A 88 -21.26 -0.65 -3.47
C ILE A 88 -20.06 -1.60 -3.62
N LEU A 89 -18.83 -1.05 -3.63
CA LEU A 89 -17.61 -1.86 -3.66
C LEU A 89 -17.35 -2.59 -2.34
N GLY A 90 -18.01 -2.21 -1.24
CA GLY A 90 -17.93 -2.92 0.02
C GLY A 90 -16.53 -2.89 0.64
N LYS A 91 -16.19 -3.94 1.38
CA LYS A 91 -14.89 -4.10 2.06
C LYS A 91 -13.88 -4.72 1.08
N ALA A 92 -12.70 -4.12 0.96
CA ALA A 92 -11.63 -4.61 0.10
C ALA A 92 -10.32 -4.72 0.88
N HIS A 93 -9.52 -5.73 0.54
CA HIS A 93 -8.17 -5.90 1.06
C HIS A 93 -7.20 -5.03 0.27
N VAL A 94 -6.38 -4.25 0.96
CA VAL A 94 -5.28 -3.53 0.30
C VAL A 94 -4.17 -4.55 0.09
N MET A 95 -3.78 -4.78 -1.17
CA MET A 95 -2.79 -5.78 -1.54
C MET A 95 -1.42 -5.16 -1.83
N GLN A 96 -1.45 -3.94 -2.34
CA GLN A 96 -0.27 -3.15 -2.66
C GLN A 96 -0.66 -1.68 -2.56
N TYR A 97 0.28 -0.82 -2.19
CA TYR A 97 0.23 0.57 -2.59
C TYR A 97 1.60 1.07 -2.97
N ARG A 98 1.62 2.09 -3.83
CA ARG A 98 2.83 2.77 -4.25
C ARG A 98 2.68 4.23 -3.92
N THR A 99 3.73 4.85 -3.45
CA THR A 99 3.71 6.28 -3.15
C THR A 99 4.80 7.02 -3.89
N LEU A 100 4.50 8.29 -4.19
CA LEU A 100 5.44 9.25 -4.71
C LEU A 100 5.23 10.55 -3.94
N ALA A 101 6.22 10.91 -3.11
CA ALA A 101 6.20 12.16 -2.36
C ALA A 101 6.77 13.29 -3.22
N VAL A 102 6.07 14.43 -3.25
CA VAL A 102 6.57 15.69 -3.80
C VAL A 102 7.07 16.55 -2.66
N LYS A 103 8.28 17.12 -2.80
CA LYS A 103 8.83 18.04 -1.80
C LYS A 103 7.87 19.22 -1.61
N ASP A 104 7.50 19.49 -0.35
CA ASP A 104 6.57 20.56 0.04
C ASP A 104 5.19 20.46 -0.66
N GLY A 105 4.82 19.27 -1.11
CA GLY A 105 3.64 19.03 -1.93
C GLY A 105 2.87 17.78 -1.51
N PRO A 106 1.93 17.32 -2.34
CA PRO A 106 1.12 16.16 -2.02
C PRO A 106 1.93 14.86 -2.02
N LEU A 107 1.41 13.88 -1.27
CA LEU A 107 1.77 12.49 -1.38
C LEU A 107 0.78 11.81 -2.33
N TYR A 108 1.27 11.35 -3.48
CA TYR A 108 0.46 10.59 -4.42
C TYR A 108 0.53 9.11 -4.11
N VAL A 109 -0.61 8.43 -4.12
CA VAL A 109 -0.73 7.01 -3.81
C VAL A 109 -1.47 6.29 -4.95
N LEU A 110 -0.97 5.13 -5.33
CA LEU A 110 -1.69 4.20 -6.20
C LEU A 110 -1.87 2.87 -5.46
N ALA A 111 -3.10 2.60 -5.03
CA ALA A 111 -3.44 1.42 -4.25
C ALA A 111 -4.07 0.33 -5.12
N GLY A 112 -3.56 -0.89 -5.01
CA GLY A 112 -4.19 -2.09 -5.56
C GLY A 112 -5.00 -2.79 -4.49
N VAL A 113 -6.29 -3.02 -4.76
CA VAL A 113 -7.21 -3.66 -3.82
C VAL A 113 -7.75 -4.98 -4.36
N ARG A 114 -8.14 -5.88 -3.46
CA ARG A 114 -8.78 -7.15 -3.78
C ARG A 114 -10.09 -7.27 -3.02
N LYS A 115 -11.20 -7.42 -3.74
CA LYS A 115 -12.55 -7.53 -3.15
C LYS A 115 -12.91 -8.99 -2.83
N PHE A 116 -12.61 -9.91 -3.74
CA PHE A 116 -12.83 -11.35 -3.59
C PHE A 116 -11.56 -12.14 -3.87
N ARG A 117 -11.52 -13.41 -3.47
CA ARG A 117 -10.33 -14.26 -3.60
C ARG A 117 -9.77 -14.32 -5.03
N TRP A 118 -10.63 -14.16 -6.04
CA TRP A 118 -10.29 -14.24 -7.47
C TRP A 118 -10.40 -12.92 -8.25
N LEU A 119 -11.02 -11.87 -7.67
CA LEU A 119 -11.20 -10.57 -8.35
C LEU A 119 -10.22 -9.52 -7.81
N PHE A 120 -9.20 -9.22 -8.61
CA PHE A 120 -8.37 -8.03 -8.41
C PHE A 120 -9.17 -6.80 -8.83
N GLY A 121 -9.31 -5.84 -7.90
CA GLY A 121 -9.96 -4.57 -8.18
C GLY A 121 -9.06 -3.65 -9.01
N PRO A 122 -9.63 -2.60 -9.64
CA PRO A 122 -8.83 -1.58 -10.29
C PRO A 122 -7.88 -0.92 -9.30
N LYS A 123 -6.72 -0.45 -9.79
CA LYS A 123 -5.81 0.38 -8.98
C LYS A 123 -6.44 1.77 -8.79
N THR A 124 -6.64 2.17 -7.54
CA THR A 124 -7.21 3.48 -7.18
C THR A 124 -6.08 4.47 -6.92
N GLY A 125 -6.13 5.62 -7.59
CA GLY A 125 -5.24 6.75 -7.31
C GLY A 125 -5.81 7.60 -6.19
N LEU A 126 -4.96 8.05 -5.27
CA LEU A 126 -5.29 8.98 -4.20
C LEU A 126 -4.22 10.07 -4.12
N THR A 127 -4.65 11.27 -3.76
CA THR A 127 -3.78 12.40 -3.48
C THR A 127 -3.99 12.79 -2.02
N ILE A 128 -2.94 12.72 -1.21
CA ILE A 128 -2.95 13.21 0.17
C ILE A 128 -2.29 14.59 0.13
N THR A 129 -3.04 15.62 0.46
CA THR A 129 -2.56 17.01 0.47
C THR A 129 -1.64 17.26 1.68
N PRO A 130 -0.85 18.35 1.70
CA PRO A 130 0.04 18.66 2.82
C PRO A 130 -0.68 18.82 4.17
N ASP A 131 -1.94 19.23 4.17
CA ASP A 131 -2.82 19.34 5.34
C ASP A 131 -3.52 18.01 5.70
N GLY A 132 -3.19 16.90 5.02
CA GLY A 132 -3.67 15.56 5.35
C GLY A 132 -5.00 15.15 4.72
N VAL A 133 -5.62 16.01 3.91
CA VAL A 133 -6.86 15.68 3.21
C VAL A 133 -6.59 14.65 2.11
N THR A 134 -7.35 13.57 2.11
CA THR A 134 -7.27 12.55 1.06
C THR A 134 -8.32 12.79 -0.01
N LEU A 135 -7.85 13.02 -1.24
CA LEU A 135 -8.66 13.22 -2.44
C LEU A 135 -8.54 12.02 -3.37
N GLU A 136 -9.64 11.70 -4.06
CA GLU A 136 -9.61 10.70 -5.13
C GLU A 136 -8.85 11.24 -6.36
N GLY A 137 -8.04 10.36 -6.95
CA GLY A 137 -7.31 10.64 -8.19
C GLY A 137 -5.85 11.01 -7.97
N VAL A 138 -5.10 10.92 -9.06
CA VAL A 138 -3.70 11.39 -9.18
C VAL A 138 -3.54 12.00 -10.57
N PRO A 139 -2.68 13.02 -10.75
CA PRO A 139 -2.37 13.54 -12.08
C PRO A 139 -1.87 12.44 -13.03
N GLU A 140 -2.27 12.46 -14.30
CA GLU A 140 -2.01 11.33 -15.21
C GLU A 140 -0.50 11.05 -15.40
N LYS A 141 0.33 12.09 -15.48
CA LYS A 141 1.81 11.93 -15.52
C LYS A 141 2.35 11.20 -14.28
N VAL A 142 1.83 11.51 -13.10
CA VAL A 142 2.20 10.83 -11.84
C VAL A 142 1.67 9.40 -11.83
N LYS A 143 0.45 9.19 -12.31
CA LYS A 143 -0.17 7.87 -12.44
C LYS A 143 0.67 6.93 -13.30
N GLN A 144 1.20 7.41 -14.41
CA GLN A 144 2.09 6.65 -15.30
C GLN A 144 3.36 6.22 -14.56
N ARG A 145 4.00 7.14 -13.82
CA ARG A 145 5.16 6.82 -12.97
C ARG A 145 4.83 5.76 -11.92
N LEU A 146 3.74 5.96 -11.17
CA LEU A 146 3.28 5.00 -10.16
C LEU A 146 2.90 3.63 -10.77
N ARG A 147 2.54 3.57 -12.05
CA ARG A 147 2.20 2.33 -12.77
C ARG A 147 3.40 1.58 -13.35
N ARG A 148 4.63 2.13 -13.28
CA ARG A 148 5.81 1.48 -13.84
C ARG A 148 5.93 0.01 -13.42
N LYS A 149 6.39 -0.87 -14.30
CA LYS A 149 6.53 -2.29 -13.96
C LYS A 149 7.62 -2.44 -12.89
N ILE A 150 7.33 -3.22 -11.85
CA ILE A 150 8.32 -3.62 -10.84
C ILE A 150 8.65 -5.07 -11.14
N LYS A 151 9.92 -5.36 -11.44
CA LYS A 151 10.38 -6.69 -11.89
C LYS A 151 11.15 -7.38 -10.77
N ILE A 152 10.43 -7.70 -9.69
CA ILE A 152 11.01 -8.37 -8.52
C ILE A 152 10.32 -9.71 -8.30
N LYS A 153 11.14 -10.71 -7.99
CA LYS A 153 10.70 -11.96 -7.39
C LYS A 153 11.05 -11.94 -5.92
N TYR A 154 10.04 -12.00 -5.06
CA TYR A 154 10.24 -12.05 -3.62
C TYR A 154 10.67 -13.44 -3.16
N GLU A 155 11.49 -13.48 -2.12
CA GLU A 155 11.64 -14.69 -1.31
C GLU A 155 10.29 -15.04 -0.64
N PRO A 156 9.97 -16.31 -0.35
CA PRO A 156 8.77 -16.66 0.41
C PRO A 156 8.74 -15.97 1.77
N LEU A 157 7.59 -15.39 2.15
CA LEU A 157 7.44 -14.80 3.49
C LEU A 157 7.29 -15.96 4.48
N LYS A 158 8.30 -16.22 5.31
CA LYS A 158 8.15 -17.14 6.43
C LYS A 158 7.19 -16.51 7.46
N PRO A 159 6.18 -17.23 7.96
CA PRO A 159 5.43 -16.77 9.12
C PRO A 159 6.40 -16.49 10.26
N GLY A 160 6.33 -15.30 10.85
CA GLY A 160 7.01 -14.99 12.10
C GLY A 160 6.28 -15.57 13.30
#